data_AF-A0A3D1XP54-F1
#
_entry.id   AF-A0A3D1XP54-F1
#
_cell.length_a   1.000
_cell.length_b   1.000
_cell.length_c   1.000
_cell.angle_alpha   90.00
_cell.angle_beta   90.00
_cell.angle_gamma   90.00
#
_symmetry.space_group_name_H-M   'P 1'
#
loop_
_entity.id
_entity.type
_entity.pdbx_description
1 polymer ?
#
loop_
_entity_poly.entity_id
_entity_poly.type
_entity_poly.pdbx_seq_one_letter_code
_entity_poly.pdbx_strand_id
1 'polypeptide(L)'
;MSNNKKPASDSFRNIVKVRLLFISSLLLLFAISLIVRLADLQIVQHESLLAKSEKQSQGTMKTHFGRGTIFDRNGNELATNLEVESVFVVPQEVRDRKYTSRVLASALNQNYDRIYKEV
;
A
#
# COMPACT_ATOMS: atom_id res chain seq x y z
N MET A 1 19.38 77.86 1.20
CA MET A 1 18.66 76.78 0.49
C MET A 1 19.30 75.44 0.83
N SER A 2 18.63 74.56 1.58
CA SER A 2 19.08 73.17 1.78
C SER A 2 18.04 72.25 1.15
N ASN A 3 18.38 71.68 0.00
CA ASN A 3 17.51 70.81 -0.78
C ASN A 3 17.79 69.37 -0.36
N ASN A 4 16.99 68.86 0.58
CA ASN A 4 17.17 67.53 1.17
C ASN A 4 16.53 66.46 0.27
N LYS A 5 17.24 66.01 -0.76
CA LYS A 5 16.81 64.88 -1.59
C LYS A 5 17.02 63.58 -0.80
N LYS A 6 15.95 63.05 -0.21
CA LYS A 6 15.93 61.68 0.35
C LYS A 6 16.36 60.70 -0.76
N PRO A 7 17.34 59.82 -0.53
CA PRO A 7 17.86 58.94 -1.57
C PRO A 7 16.79 57.91 -1.93
N ALA A 8 16.58 57.71 -3.23
CA ALA A 8 15.61 56.78 -3.81
C ALA A 8 15.80 55.29 -3.37
N SER A 9 16.84 54.97 -2.59
CA SER A 9 17.12 53.63 -2.06
C SER A 9 16.18 53.19 -0.95
N ASP A 10 15.65 54.11 -0.14
CA ASP A 10 14.80 53.75 1.01
C ASP A 10 13.39 53.34 0.60
N SER A 11 12.83 53.98 -0.43
CA SER A 11 11.52 53.61 -0.99
C SER A 11 11.58 52.23 -1.66
N PHE A 12 12.64 51.93 -2.41
CA PHE A 12 12.84 50.63 -3.05
C PHE A 12 12.94 49.50 -2.01
N ARG A 13 13.73 49.69 -0.95
CA ARG A 13 13.84 48.74 0.17
C ARG A 13 12.49 48.50 0.86
N ASN A 14 11.70 49.55 1.06
CA ASN A 14 10.37 49.43 1.67
C ASN A 14 9.38 48.69 0.77
N ILE A 15 9.38 48.94 -0.54
CA ILE A 15 8.53 48.21 -1.51
C ILE A 15 8.88 46.72 -1.50
N VAL A 16 10.17 46.37 -1.49
CA VAL A 16 10.61 44.96 -1.42
C VAL A 16 10.21 44.32 -0.09
N LYS A 17 10.36 45.01 1.05
CA LYS A 17 9.93 44.52 2.36
C LYS A 17 8.42 44.27 2.44
N VAL A 18 7.60 45.18 1.93
CA VAL A 18 6.14 45.02 1.91
C VAL A 18 5.73 43.83 1.03
N ARG A 19 6.36 43.68 -0.14
CA ARG A 19 6.11 42.51 -1.01
C ARG A 19 6.51 41.20 -0.35
N LEU A 20 7.67 41.16 0.31
CA LEU A 20 8.13 39.97 1.04
C LEU A 20 7.20 39.62 2.20
N LEU A 21 6.76 40.60 2.98
CA LEU A 21 5.81 40.38 4.07
C LEU A 21 4.45 39.88 3.55
N PHE A 22 3.98 40.44 2.44
CA PHE A 22 2.74 40.01 1.81
C PHE A 22 2.84 38.55 1.33
N ILE A 23 3.89 38.20 0.58
CA ILE A 23 4.11 36.84 0.08
C ILE A 23 4.30 35.87 1.25
N SER A 24 5.08 36.25 2.27
CA SER A 24 5.30 35.43 3.46
C SER A 24 4.00 35.19 4.23
N SER A 25 3.16 36.22 4.39
CA SER A 25 1.85 36.08 5.01
C SER A 25 0.94 35.16 4.21
N LEU A 26 0.93 35.26 2.88
CA LEU A 26 0.15 34.38 2.02
C LEU A 26 0.59 32.92 2.13
N LEU A 27 1.90 32.67 2.13
CA LEU A 27 2.46 31.33 2.32
C LEU A 27 2.15 30.77 3.71
N LEU A 28 2.18 31.63 4.74
CA LEU A 28 1.82 31.22 6.10
C LEU A 28 0.36 30.82 6.20
N LEU A 29 -0.55 31.62 5.63
CA LEU A 29 -1.98 31.28 5.58
C LEU A 29 -2.23 29.98 4.81
N PHE A 30 -1.51 29.78 3.70
CA PHE A 30 -1.58 28.54 2.94
C PHE A 30 -1.11 27.33 3.77
N ALA A 31 0.01 27.46 4.48
CA ALA A 31 0.52 26.41 5.36
C ALA A 31 -0.48 26.07 6.49
N ILE A 32 -1.08 27.09 7.11
CA ILE A 32 -2.11 26.90 8.15
C ILE A 32 -3.32 26.15 7.56
N SER A 33 -3.77 26.52 6.35
CA SER A 33 -4.87 25.82 5.67
C SER A 33 -4.56 24.34 5.43
N LEU A 34 -3.32 24.01 5.07
CA LEU A 34 -2.90 22.61 4.89
C LEU A 34 -2.91 21.85 6.23
N ILE A 35 -2.44 22.47 7.31
CA ILE A 35 -2.45 21.86 8.65
C ILE A 35 -3.89 21.58 9.10
N VAL A 36 -4.80 22.53 8.90
CA VAL A 36 -6.23 22.33 9.22
C VAL A 36 -6.82 21.17 8.41
N ARG A 37 -6.53 21.11 7.10
CA ARG A 37 -6.99 19.99 6.26
C ARG A 37 -6.40 18.66 6.70
N LEU A 38 -5.14 18.65 7.11
CA LEU A 38 -4.50 17.45 7.63
C LEU A 38 -5.15 16.98 8.93
N ALA A 39 -5.43 17.91 9.85
CA ALA A 39 -6.12 17.61 11.10
C ALA A 39 -7.55 17.08 10.86
N ASP A 40 -8.28 17.64 9.89
CA ASP A 40 -9.59 17.12 9.48
C ASP A 40 -9.51 15.65 9.02
N LEU A 41 -8.53 15.33 8.16
CA LEU A 41 -8.32 13.96 7.70
C LEU A 41 -7.85 13.02 8.82
N GLN A 42 -6.96 13.49 9.68
CA GLN A 42 -6.32 12.66 10.71
C GLN A 42 -7.10 12.52 12.01
N ILE A 43 -7.98 13.46 12.35
CA ILE A 43 -8.72 13.48 13.62
C ILE A 43 -10.20 13.19 13.36
N VAL A 44 -10.84 13.93 12.45
CA VAL A 44 -12.28 13.79 12.20
C VAL A 44 -12.57 12.54 11.38
N GLN A 45 -11.79 12.30 10.33
CA GLN A 45 -12.01 11.16 9.44
C GLN A 45 -11.21 9.91 9.83
N HIS A 46 -10.46 9.96 10.93
CA HIS A 46 -9.57 8.88 11.40
C HIS A 46 -10.28 7.52 11.45
N GLU A 47 -11.33 7.44 12.25
CA GLU A 47 -12.09 6.22 12.50
C GLU A 47 -12.68 5.65 11.21
N SER A 48 -13.18 6.52 10.33
CA SER A 48 -13.78 6.11 9.06
C SER A 48 -12.74 5.55 8.08
N LEU A 49 -11.55 6.16 8.04
CA LEU A 49 -10.45 5.76 7.17
C LEU A 49 -9.77 4.50 7.71
N LEU A 50 -9.62 4.37 9.03
CA LEU A 50 -9.15 3.15 9.68
C LEU A 50 -10.11 1.99 9.44
N ALA A 51 -11.41 2.16 9.71
CA ALA A 51 -12.40 1.11 9.48
C ALA A 51 -12.45 0.68 8.00
N LYS A 52 -12.23 1.62 7.06
CA LYS A 52 -12.11 1.30 5.64
C LYS A 52 -10.82 0.54 5.32
N SER A 53 -9.70 0.97 5.90
CA SER A 53 -8.41 0.28 5.78
C SER A 53 -8.46 -1.13 6.35
N GLU A 54 -9.05 -1.33 7.52
CA GLU A 54 -9.26 -2.65 8.11
C GLU A 54 -10.13 -3.53 7.22
N LYS A 55 -11.25 -3.03 6.71
CA LYS A 55 -12.09 -3.79 5.76
C LYS A 55 -11.36 -4.14 4.46
N GLN A 56 -10.47 -3.28 3.98
CA GLN A 56 -9.69 -3.50 2.76
C GLN A 56 -8.47 -4.40 2.99
N SER A 57 -7.81 -4.30 4.14
CA SER A 57 -6.63 -5.07 4.52
C SER A 57 -7.01 -6.46 5.03
N GLN A 58 -8.10 -6.57 5.78
CA GLN A 58 -8.80 -7.83 6.04
C GLN A 58 -9.64 -8.25 4.82
N GLY A 59 -9.20 -7.87 3.62
CA GLY A 59 -9.79 -8.17 2.33
C GLY A 59 -9.87 -9.68 2.11
N THR A 60 -10.87 -10.27 2.75
CA THR A 60 -11.74 -11.32 2.27
C THR A 60 -10.99 -12.30 1.38
N MET A 61 -10.37 -13.32 1.99
CA MET A 61 -10.28 -14.61 1.32
C MET A 61 -11.72 -15.01 1.00
N LYS A 62 -12.22 -14.58 -0.16
CA LYS A 62 -13.46 -15.08 -0.71
C LYS A 62 -13.20 -16.57 -0.82
N THR A 63 -13.82 -17.35 0.04
CA THR A 63 -13.98 -18.77 -0.19
C THR A 63 -14.61 -18.87 -1.56
N HIS A 64 -13.79 -19.20 -2.55
CA HIS A 64 -14.27 -19.45 -3.89
C HIS A 64 -15.18 -20.65 -3.77
N PHE A 65 -16.49 -20.42 -3.72
CA PHE A 65 -17.45 -21.49 -3.93
C PHE A 65 -17.12 -22.05 -5.32
N GLY A 66 -16.72 -23.32 -5.36
CA GLY A 66 -16.33 -23.95 -6.60
C GLY A 66 -17.48 -23.93 -7.62
N ARG A 67 -17.16 -24.20 -8.89
CA ARG A 67 -18.16 -24.21 -9.98
C ARG A 67 -19.21 -25.30 -9.73
N GLY A 68 -20.45 -25.09 -10.13
CA GLY A 68 -21.44 -26.18 -10.14
C GLY A 68 -20.96 -27.39 -10.97
N THR A 69 -21.31 -28.59 -10.51
CA THR A 69 -21.01 -29.84 -11.22
C THR A 69 -21.67 -29.84 -12.60
N ILE A 70 -20.92 -30.19 -13.65
CA ILE A 70 -21.49 -30.39 -14.99
C ILE A 70 -21.88 -31.87 -15.11
N PHE A 71 -23.10 -32.11 -15.58
CA PHE A 71 -23.64 -33.45 -15.84
C PHE A 71 -23.87 -33.67 -17.33
N ASP A 72 -23.75 -34.92 -17.80
CA ASP A 72 -24.27 -35.35 -19.10
C ASP A 72 -25.80 -35.52 -19.07
N ARG A 73 -26.45 -35.70 -20.22
CA ARG A 73 -27.89 -35.95 -20.37
C ARG A 73 -28.44 -37.11 -19.56
N ASN A 74 -27.58 -38.06 -19.20
CA ASN A 74 -27.91 -39.23 -18.39
C ASN A 74 -27.71 -39.00 -16.88
N GLY A 75 -27.33 -37.78 -16.46
CA GLY A 75 -27.07 -37.45 -15.05
C GLY A 75 -25.68 -37.85 -14.53
N ASN A 76 -24.77 -38.26 -15.41
CA ASN A 76 -23.40 -38.61 -15.01
C ASN A 76 -22.54 -37.36 -14.87
N GLU A 77 -21.75 -37.26 -13.80
CA GLU A 77 -20.83 -36.14 -13.57
C GLU A 77 -19.69 -36.13 -14.59
N LEU A 78 -19.49 -34.99 -15.27
CA LEU A 78 -18.39 -34.77 -16.22
C LEU A 78 -17.28 -33.89 -15.64
N ALA A 79 -17.63 -32.93 -14.77
CA ALA A 79 -16.65 -32.05 -14.13
C ALA A 79 -17.19 -31.47 -12.83
N THR A 80 -16.49 -31.72 -11.72
CA THR A 80 -16.78 -31.20 -10.38
C THR A 80 -15.56 -30.48 -9.80
N ASN A 81 -15.69 -29.88 -8.61
CA ASN A 81 -14.54 -29.36 -7.88
C ASN A 81 -13.97 -30.46 -6.98
N LEU A 82 -12.64 -30.49 -6.86
CA LEU A 82 -11.94 -31.33 -5.91
C LEU A 82 -11.22 -30.42 -4.92
N GLU A 83 -11.48 -30.64 -3.63
CA GLU A 83 -10.67 -30.03 -2.58
C GLU A 83 -9.31 -30.72 -2.56
N VAL A 84 -8.24 -29.93 -2.71
CA VAL A 84 -6.87 -30.44 -2.75
C VAL A 84 -6.01 -29.65 -1.77
N GLU A 85 -5.19 -30.37 -1.02
CA GLU A 85 -4.14 -29.76 -0.20
C GLU A 85 -2.99 -29.34 -1.10
N SER A 86 -2.50 -28.11 -0.93
CA SER A 86 -1.35 -27.59 -1.67
C SER A 86 -0.32 -27.02 -0.70
N VAL A 87 0.95 -27.26 -1.00
CA VAL A 87 2.09 -26.77 -0.21
C VAL A 87 2.94 -25.89 -1.11
N PHE A 88 3.32 -24.71 -0.63
CA PHE A 88 4.23 -23.79 -1.32
C PHE A 88 5.49 -23.55 -0.49
N VAL A 89 6.57 -23.15 -1.16
CA VAL A 89 7.84 -22.81 -0.51
C VAL A 89 8.34 -21.48 -1.05
N VAL A 90 8.99 -20.70 -0.18
CA VAL A 90 9.68 -19.46 -0.55
C VAL A 90 11.19 -19.74 -0.44
N PRO A 91 11.91 -19.98 -1.56
CA PRO A 91 13.31 -20.41 -1.53
C PRO A 91 14.25 -19.52 -0.71
N GLN A 92 13.97 -18.21 -0.66
CA GLN A 92 14.78 -17.23 0.06
C GLN A 92 14.71 -17.39 1.59
N GLU A 93 13.65 -18.00 2.12
CA GLU A 93 13.45 -18.22 3.55
C GLU A 93 13.98 -19.59 4.01
N VAL A 94 14.42 -20.44 3.08
CA VAL A 94 14.89 -21.79 3.37
C VAL A 94 16.36 -21.77 3.80
N ARG A 95 16.61 -22.02 5.09
CA ARG A 95 17.97 -22.02 5.66
C ARG A 95 18.86 -23.14 5.13
N ASP A 96 18.33 -24.36 5.04
CA ASP A 96 19.05 -25.52 4.50
C ASP A 96 18.17 -26.23 3.46
N ARG A 97 18.48 -25.96 2.18
CA ARG A 97 17.75 -26.54 1.05
C ARG A 97 17.87 -28.07 1.02
N LYS A 98 19.05 -28.63 1.32
CA LYS A 98 19.28 -30.08 1.25
C LYS A 98 18.47 -30.82 2.30
N TYR A 99 18.47 -30.33 3.54
CA TYR A 99 17.67 -30.92 4.60
C TYR A 99 16.17 -30.78 4.32
N THR A 100 15.73 -29.58 3.96
CA THR A 100 14.31 -29.26 3.68
C THR A 100 13.77 -30.14 2.54
N SER A 101 14.51 -30.28 1.45
CA SER A 101 14.09 -31.12 0.32
C SER A 101 14.01 -32.61 0.67
N ARG A 102 14.86 -33.14 1.57
CA ARG A 102 14.76 -34.56 2.02
C ARG A 102 13.48 -34.80 2.82
N VAL A 103 13.17 -33.89 3.73
CA VAL A 103 11.97 -33.98 4.56
C VAL A 103 10.72 -33.87 3.69
N LEU A 104 10.67 -32.85 2.81
CA LEU A 104 9.54 -32.65 1.89
C LEU A 104 9.37 -33.80 0.90
N ALA A 105 10.46 -34.35 0.35
CA ALA A 105 10.39 -35.51 -0.55
C ALA A 105 9.79 -36.75 0.12
N SER A 106 10.15 -36.97 1.38
CA SER A 106 9.61 -38.09 2.17
C SER A 106 8.14 -37.85 2.53
N ALA A 107 7.77 -36.64 2.95
CA ALA A 107 6.41 -36.30 3.34
C ALA A 107 5.42 -36.25 2.17
N LEU A 108 5.86 -35.73 1.01
CA LEU A 108 5.04 -35.60 -0.20
C LEU A 108 5.12 -36.82 -1.13
N ASN A 109 5.91 -37.84 -0.74
CA ASN A 109 6.18 -39.03 -1.53
C ASN A 109 6.62 -38.70 -2.98
N GLN A 110 7.51 -37.71 -3.11
CA GLN A 110 8.00 -37.17 -4.38
C GLN A 110 9.51 -37.36 -4.50
N ASN A 111 10.02 -37.28 -5.73
CA ASN A 111 11.46 -37.41 -5.96
C ASN A 111 12.23 -36.21 -5.39
N TYR A 112 13.32 -36.50 -4.66
CA TYR A 112 14.19 -35.50 -4.04
C TYR A 112 14.77 -34.49 -5.03
N ASP A 113 15.25 -34.94 -6.19
CA ASP A 113 15.90 -34.08 -7.19
C ASP A 113 14.91 -33.07 -7.79
N ARG A 114 13.63 -33.46 -7.87
CA ARG A 114 12.56 -32.56 -8.28
C ARG A 114 12.34 -31.47 -7.23
N ILE A 115 12.17 -31.85 -5.97
CA ILE A 115 11.91 -30.90 -4.87
C ILE A 115 13.11 -29.99 -4.62
N TYR A 116 14.34 -30.48 -4.74
CA TYR A 116 15.55 -29.67 -4.56
C TYR A 116 15.71 -28.56 -5.61
N LYS A 117 15.09 -28.69 -6.78
CA LYS A 117 15.06 -27.62 -7.79
C LYS A 117 14.05 -26.51 -7.45
N GLU A 118 12.95 -26.88 -6.79
CA GLU A 118 11.83 -25.99 -6.46
C GLU A 118 12.00 -25.26 -5.11
N VAL A 119 12.68 -25.92 -4.16
CA VAL A 119 13.10 -25.38 -2.85
C VAL A 119 14.40 -24.65 -3.02
#